data_AF-A0A8H7YAJ6-F1
#
_entry.id   AF-A0A8H7YAJ6-F1
#
_cell.length_a   1.000
_cell.length_b   1.000
_cell.length_c   1.000
_cell.angle_alpha   90.00
_cell.angle_beta   90.00
_cell.angle_gamma   90.00
#
_symmetry.space_group_name_H-M   'P 1'
#
loop_
_entity.id
_entity.type
_entity.pdbx_description
1 polymer ?
#
loop_
_entity_poly.entity_id
_entity_poly.type
_entity_poly.pdbx_seq_one_letter_code
_entity_poly.pdbx_strand_id
1 'polypeptide(L)'
;MSDDLAELLTAEDAPTAIAIGHDWGSFLANRLYLWHPERVAGLALLNFAYMPPNQTTPFDLDQMNALMEQLFGHPILAYWELLTRATGDVPALLEGNAARLWELLHAARPQPEWMRKLLCERGATEAFLTAGTVDGEAVAGDIKLRDYAGHDGVYWEDFVRRLTDKEAGGIAPALCWYRAMSENATFEVERTLEKEALVLKVPTLFVACPDDAVCRAELIEAPKQEGLLPDLTVVEVGGCGHWGIIYEKAEETAGVIGGFLKERFGSK
;
A
#
# COMPACT_ATOMS: atom_id res chain seq x y z
N MET A 1 -8.89 4.73 -13.55
CA MET A 1 -8.95 4.80 -12.07
C MET A 1 -9.09 6.21 -11.55
N SER A 2 -8.14 7.13 -11.78
CA SER A 2 -8.33 8.54 -11.38
C SER A 2 -9.56 9.17 -12.05
N ASP A 3 -9.75 8.92 -13.34
CA ASP A 3 -10.96 9.36 -14.07
C ASP A 3 -12.24 8.77 -13.47
N ASP A 4 -12.25 7.47 -13.17
CA ASP A 4 -13.41 6.80 -12.54
C ASP A 4 -13.77 7.43 -11.19
N LEU A 5 -12.79 7.81 -10.37
CA LEU A 5 -13.03 8.52 -9.11
C LEU A 5 -13.54 9.94 -9.33
N ALA A 6 -13.04 10.66 -10.34
CA ALA A 6 -13.54 11.98 -10.69
C ALA A 6 -14.99 11.91 -11.21
N GLU A 7 -15.32 10.89 -12.00
CA GLU A 7 -16.69 10.61 -12.46
C GLU A 7 -17.62 10.24 -11.29
N LEU A 8 -17.15 9.42 -10.35
CA LEU A 8 -17.89 9.10 -9.13
C LEU A 8 -18.21 10.35 -8.32
N LEU A 9 -17.23 11.23 -8.10
CA LEU A 9 -17.46 12.50 -7.41
C LEU A 9 -18.49 13.37 -8.14
N THR A 10 -18.51 13.36 -9.47
CA THR A 10 -19.52 14.07 -10.27
C THR A 10 -20.90 13.46 -10.07
N ALA A 11 -21.00 12.13 -10.09
CA ALA A 11 -22.27 11.41 -9.90
C ALA A 11 -22.86 11.62 -8.50
N GLU A 12 -22.01 11.84 -7.49
CA GLU A 12 -22.41 12.13 -6.10
C GLU A 12 -22.62 13.63 -5.82
N ASP A 13 -22.62 14.48 -6.85
CA ASP A 13 -22.69 15.95 -6.73
C ASP A 13 -21.62 16.54 -5.77
N ALA A 14 -20.48 15.87 -5.64
CA ALA A 14 -19.36 16.26 -4.81
C ALA A 14 -18.32 17.05 -5.66
N PRO A 15 -18.22 18.39 -5.49
CA PRO A 15 -17.29 19.18 -6.27
C PRO A 15 -15.83 18.84 -5.93
N THR A 16 -15.54 18.60 -4.65
CA THR A 16 -14.22 18.21 -4.16
C THR A 16 -14.32 17.15 -3.08
N ALA A 17 -13.25 16.39 -2.86
CA ALA A 17 -13.10 15.45 -1.76
C ALA A 17 -11.76 15.61 -1.05
N ILE A 18 -11.68 15.09 0.17
CA ILE A 18 -10.41 14.81 0.84
C ILE A 18 -10.11 13.34 0.60
N ALA A 19 -9.08 13.04 -0.19
CA ALA A 19 -8.76 11.66 -0.54
C ALA A 19 -7.87 11.03 0.54
N ILE A 20 -8.39 9.99 1.17
CA ILE A 20 -7.72 9.23 2.24
C ILE A 20 -7.45 7.84 1.69
N GLY A 21 -6.20 7.42 1.70
CA GLY A 21 -5.77 6.12 1.17
C GLY A 21 -4.88 5.38 2.16
N HIS A 22 -4.80 4.06 1.99
CA HIS A 22 -3.82 3.19 2.63
C HIS A 22 -3.16 2.32 1.55
N ASP A 23 -1.84 2.11 1.63
CA ASP A 23 -1.07 1.32 0.65
C ASP A 23 -1.33 1.78 -0.82
N TRP A 24 -1.77 0.89 -1.72
CA TRP A 24 -2.18 1.25 -3.09
C TRP A 24 -3.30 2.28 -3.16
N GLY A 25 -4.15 2.37 -2.12
CA GLY A 25 -5.13 3.45 -1.98
C GLY A 25 -4.48 4.81 -1.78
N SER A 26 -3.36 4.90 -1.07
CA SER A 26 -2.54 6.13 -0.95
C SER A 26 -1.87 6.47 -2.27
N PHE A 27 -1.41 5.46 -3.02
CA PHE A 27 -0.94 5.64 -4.39
C PHE A 27 -2.03 6.25 -5.28
N LEU A 28 -3.24 5.69 -5.26
CA LEU A 28 -4.37 6.22 -6.01
C LEU A 28 -4.79 7.63 -5.56
N ALA A 29 -4.80 7.90 -4.24
CA ALA A 29 -5.19 9.21 -3.71
C ALA A 29 -4.29 10.33 -4.25
N ASN A 30 -2.98 10.13 -4.28
CA ASN A 30 -2.09 11.13 -4.89
C ASN A 30 -2.25 11.19 -6.42
N ARG A 31 -2.49 10.07 -7.11
CA ARG A 31 -2.78 10.09 -8.56
C ARG A 31 -4.12 10.74 -8.90
N LEU A 32 -5.12 10.70 -8.02
CA LEU A 32 -6.32 11.48 -8.19
C LEU A 32 -5.98 12.98 -8.18
N TYR A 33 -5.12 13.42 -7.25
CA TYR A 33 -4.67 14.81 -7.21
C TYR A 33 -3.86 15.21 -8.46
N LEU A 34 -2.92 14.37 -8.92
CA LEU A 34 -2.09 14.71 -10.10
C LEU A 34 -2.93 14.90 -11.36
N TRP A 35 -3.98 14.09 -11.55
CA TRP A 35 -4.79 14.10 -12.77
C TRP A 35 -6.03 14.99 -12.68
N HIS A 36 -6.60 15.15 -11.48
CA HIS A 36 -7.82 15.93 -11.21
C HIS A 36 -7.63 16.84 -9.98
N PRO A 37 -6.64 17.76 -10.00
CA PRO A 37 -6.29 18.58 -8.84
C PRO A 37 -7.46 19.45 -8.36
N GLU A 38 -8.38 19.83 -9.25
CA GLU A 38 -9.58 20.59 -8.94
C GLU A 38 -10.63 19.79 -8.15
N ARG A 39 -10.50 18.45 -8.09
CA ARG A 39 -11.42 17.56 -7.37
C ARG A 39 -10.93 17.18 -5.98
N VAL A 40 -9.74 17.61 -5.58
CA VAL A 40 -9.11 17.20 -4.33
C VAL A 40 -8.77 18.42 -3.48
N ALA A 41 -9.42 18.54 -2.33
CA ALA A 41 -9.20 19.63 -1.37
C ALA A 41 -8.08 19.32 -0.37
N GLY A 42 -7.76 18.04 -0.16
CA GLY A 42 -6.74 17.57 0.78
C GLY A 42 -6.44 16.10 0.61
N LEU A 43 -5.33 15.66 1.19
CA LEU A 43 -4.85 14.29 1.13
C LEU A 43 -4.52 13.74 2.52
N ALA A 44 -4.81 12.46 2.74
CA ALA A 44 -4.24 11.70 3.85
C ALA A 44 -3.70 10.36 3.33
N LEU A 45 -2.37 10.22 3.37
CA LEU A 45 -1.63 9.06 2.89
C LEU A 45 -1.25 8.21 4.11
N LEU A 46 -1.89 7.05 4.26
CA LEU A 46 -1.61 6.12 5.35
C LEU A 46 -0.58 5.08 4.88
N ASN A 47 0.49 4.91 5.64
CA ASN A 47 1.66 4.04 5.44
C ASN A 47 2.51 4.34 4.21
N PHE A 48 1.91 4.52 3.04
CA PHE A 48 2.61 4.70 1.78
C PHE A 48 2.88 6.19 1.52
N ALA A 49 4.16 6.58 1.59
CA ALA A 49 4.61 7.94 1.31
C ALA A 49 4.29 8.37 -0.13
N TYR A 50 4.25 9.68 -0.38
CA TYR A 50 4.07 10.17 -1.75
C TYR A 50 5.22 9.71 -2.65
N MET A 51 4.88 8.94 -3.69
CA MET A 51 5.83 8.51 -4.72
C MET A 51 5.53 9.28 -6.02
N PRO A 52 6.25 10.38 -6.30
CA PRO A 52 6.08 11.09 -7.55
C PRO A 52 6.41 10.19 -8.75
N PRO A 53 5.74 10.34 -9.90
CA PRO A 53 6.11 9.61 -11.11
C PRO A 53 7.56 9.91 -11.52
N ASN A 54 8.33 8.86 -11.82
CA ASN A 54 9.65 9.03 -12.44
C ASN A 54 9.46 9.36 -13.94
N GLN A 55 9.93 10.53 -14.35
CA GLN A 55 9.72 11.04 -15.71
C GLN A 55 10.85 10.68 -16.68
N THR A 56 11.92 10.03 -16.20
CA THR A 56 13.12 9.75 -17.02
C THR A 56 13.37 8.26 -17.20
N THR A 57 13.00 7.45 -16.22
CA THR A 57 13.36 6.03 -16.18
C THR A 57 12.10 5.22 -15.86
N PRO A 58 11.75 4.22 -16.69
CA PRO A 58 10.66 3.32 -16.38
C PRO A 58 10.98 2.52 -15.11
N PHE A 59 9.95 2.14 -14.38
CA PHE A 59 10.06 1.27 -13.23
C PHE A 59 10.69 -0.08 -13.63
N ASP A 60 11.62 -0.53 -12.81
CA ASP A 60 12.29 -1.80 -12.93
C ASP A 60 12.42 -2.39 -11.52
N LEU A 61 11.84 -3.57 -11.32
CA LEU A 61 11.75 -4.19 -10.01
C LEU A 61 13.13 -4.58 -9.46
N ASP A 62 14.04 -5.07 -10.30
CA ASP A 62 15.37 -5.50 -9.87
C ASP A 62 16.23 -4.30 -9.49
N GLN A 63 16.18 -3.23 -10.26
CA GLN A 63 16.84 -1.96 -9.93
C GLN A 63 16.27 -1.35 -8.65
N MET A 64 14.95 -1.37 -8.48
CA MET A 64 14.30 -0.87 -7.26
C MET A 64 14.71 -1.70 -6.05
N ASN A 65 14.66 -3.03 -6.13
CA ASN A 65 15.10 -3.90 -5.04
C ASN A 65 16.58 -3.74 -4.71
N ALA A 66 17.46 -3.56 -5.71
CA ALA A 66 18.87 -3.28 -5.48
C ALA A 66 19.10 -1.95 -4.75
N LEU A 67 18.34 -0.89 -5.11
CA LEU A 67 18.38 0.39 -4.41
C LEU A 67 17.90 0.23 -2.96
N MET A 68 16.82 -0.50 -2.74
CA MET A 68 16.27 -0.71 -1.39
C MET A 68 17.19 -1.57 -0.52
N GLU A 69 17.89 -2.53 -1.10
CA GLU A 69 18.98 -3.26 -0.43
C GLU A 69 20.11 -2.32 0.02
N GLN A 70 20.49 -1.34 -0.80
CA GLN A 70 21.51 -0.36 -0.42
C GLN A 70 21.05 0.56 0.72
N LEU A 71 19.78 0.96 0.72
CA LEU A 71 19.23 1.90 1.71
C LEU A 71 18.86 1.23 3.04
N PHE A 72 18.30 0.03 2.99
CA PHE A 72 17.68 -0.64 4.13
C PHE A 72 18.28 -2.01 4.48
N GLY A 73 19.24 -2.49 3.67
CA GLY A 73 19.89 -3.79 3.85
C GLY A 73 19.09 -4.98 3.34
N HIS A 74 17.94 -4.78 2.71
CA HIS A 74 17.10 -5.83 2.15
C HIS A 74 16.18 -5.30 1.02
N PRO A 75 15.74 -6.17 0.08
CA PRO A 75 14.87 -5.80 -1.01
C PRO A 75 13.41 -5.69 -0.53
N ILE A 76 12.94 -4.48 -0.22
CA ILE A 76 11.60 -4.29 0.38
C ILE A 76 10.43 -4.70 -0.54
N LEU A 77 10.66 -4.89 -1.84
CA LEU A 77 9.68 -5.33 -2.84
C LEU A 77 9.94 -6.76 -3.35
N ALA A 78 10.68 -7.60 -2.64
CA ALA A 78 11.00 -8.95 -3.11
C ALA A 78 9.74 -9.79 -3.42
N TYR A 79 8.67 -9.63 -2.65
CA TYR A 79 7.39 -10.32 -2.90
C TYR A 79 6.78 -9.99 -4.27
N TRP A 80 7.12 -8.84 -4.89
CA TRP A 80 6.63 -8.50 -6.23
C TRP A 80 7.14 -9.48 -7.28
N GLU A 81 8.29 -10.13 -7.08
CA GLU A 81 8.80 -11.16 -7.99
C GLU A 81 7.78 -12.28 -8.20
N LEU A 82 7.07 -12.67 -7.14
CA LEU A 82 5.95 -13.59 -7.22
C LEU A 82 4.72 -12.91 -7.83
N LEU A 83 4.34 -11.72 -7.35
CA LEU A 83 3.08 -11.08 -7.75
C LEU A 83 3.04 -10.65 -9.24
N THR A 84 4.20 -10.39 -9.84
CA THR A 84 4.32 -9.90 -11.22
C THR A 84 4.92 -10.95 -12.17
N ARG A 85 5.10 -12.21 -11.75
CA ARG A 85 5.63 -13.24 -12.65
C ARG A 85 4.69 -13.52 -13.83
N ALA A 86 5.27 -13.73 -15.00
CA ALA A 86 4.53 -13.85 -16.26
C ALA A 86 3.82 -15.20 -16.47
N THR A 87 4.00 -16.18 -15.58
CA THR A 87 3.47 -17.55 -15.73
C THR A 87 1.95 -17.64 -15.61
N GLY A 88 1.28 -16.57 -15.15
CA GLY A 88 -0.20 -16.47 -15.09
C GLY A 88 -0.86 -17.36 -14.03
N ASP A 89 -0.08 -18.13 -13.28
CA ASP A 89 -0.53 -19.08 -12.27
C ASP A 89 -0.69 -18.45 -10.87
N VAL A 90 -0.20 -17.22 -10.68
CA VAL A 90 -0.21 -16.50 -9.40
C VAL A 90 -1.60 -16.42 -8.78
N PRO A 91 -2.68 -16.06 -9.50
CA PRO A 91 -4.01 -16.02 -8.90
C PRO A 91 -4.42 -17.36 -8.29
N ALA A 92 -4.23 -18.45 -9.04
CA ALA A 92 -4.55 -19.79 -8.57
C ALA A 92 -3.67 -20.22 -7.39
N LEU A 93 -2.38 -19.83 -7.38
CA LEU A 93 -1.49 -20.07 -6.24
C LEU A 93 -1.98 -19.36 -4.98
N LEU A 94 -2.33 -18.07 -5.07
CA LEU A 94 -2.80 -17.28 -3.92
C LEU A 94 -4.15 -17.80 -3.41
N GLU A 95 -5.10 -18.03 -4.32
CA GLU A 95 -6.44 -18.54 -3.98
C GLU A 95 -6.38 -19.94 -3.35
N GLY A 96 -5.54 -20.83 -3.92
CA GLY A 96 -5.34 -22.18 -3.39
C GLY A 96 -4.65 -22.22 -2.02
N ASN A 97 -4.03 -21.11 -1.61
CA ASN A 97 -3.33 -20.97 -0.33
C ASN A 97 -3.90 -19.82 0.53
N ALA A 98 -5.20 -19.53 0.41
CA ALA A 98 -5.88 -18.43 1.09
C ALA A 98 -5.60 -18.34 2.60
N ALA A 99 -5.64 -19.47 3.32
CA ALA A 99 -5.37 -19.51 4.76
C ALA A 99 -3.93 -19.09 5.09
N ARG A 100 -2.94 -19.57 4.33
CA ARG A 100 -1.55 -19.14 4.50
C ARG A 100 -1.34 -17.70 4.08
N LEU A 101 -2.01 -17.23 3.02
CA LEU A 101 -1.95 -15.82 2.66
C LEU A 101 -2.49 -14.95 3.82
N TRP A 102 -3.58 -15.36 4.45
CA TRP A 102 -4.11 -14.68 5.63
C TRP A 102 -3.17 -14.72 6.83
N GLU A 103 -2.54 -15.86 7.11
CA GLU A 103 -1.50 -15.99 8.14
C GLU A 103 -0.29 -15.09 7.86
N LEU A 104 0.19 -15.02 6.62
CA LEU A 104 1.27 -14.13 6.22
C LEU A 104 0.94 -12.68 6.59
N LEU A 105 -0.29 -12.24 6.27
CA LEU A 105 -0.73 -10.86 6.44
C LEU A 105 -1.08 -10.52 7.90
N HIS A 106 -1.67 -11.45 8.65
CA HIS A 106 -2.32 -11.18 9.94
C HIS A 106 -1.81 -12.02 11.12
N ALA A 107 -0.67 -12.69 11.00
CA ALA A 107 -0.03 -13.35 12.15
C ALA A 107 0.27 -12.36 13.28
N ALA A 108 0.02 -12.80 14.52
CA ALA A 108 0.45 -12.13 15.75
C ALA A 108 1.94 -12.40 16.01
N ARG A 109 2.78 -11.92 15.09
CA ARG A 109 4.24 -11.99 15.16
C ARG A 109 4.82 -10.57 15.29
N PRO A 110 6.00 -10.42 15.93
CA PRO A 110 6.69 -9.12 16.00
C PRO A 110 6.88 -8.48 14.63
N GLN A 111 6.67 -7.17 14.59
CA GLN A 111 6.90 -6.32 13.43
C GLN A 111 8.06 -5.37 13.76
N PRO A 112 8.92 -5.03 12.77
CA PRO A 112 8.81 -5.35 11.34
C PRO A 112 9.32 -6.75 10.94
N GLU A 113 9.82 -7.58 11.87
CA GLU A 113 10.59 -8.78 11.53
C GLU A 113 9.81 -9.81 10.72
N TRP A 114 8.53 -10.06 11.07
CA TRP A 114 7.70 -11.02 10.35
C TRP A 114 7.47 -10.62 8.90
N MET A 115 7.08 -9.36 8.69
CA MET A 115 6.83 -8.84 7.35
C MET A 115 8.11 -8.79 6.53
N ARG A 116 9.23 -8.37 7.14
CA ARG A 116 10.55 -8.36 6.49
C ARG A 116 10.92 -9.76 6.00
N LYS A 117 10.75 -10.78 6.84
CA LYS A 117 11.07 -12.18 6.52
C LYS A 117 10.27 -12.74 5.36
N LEU A 118 8.98 -12.39 5.27
CA LEU A 118 8.08 -12.99 4.28
C LEU A 118 7.94 -12.18 2.99
N LEU A 119 8.11 -10.86 3.06
CA LEU A 119 7.88 -9.97 1.91
C LEU A 119 9.16 -9.34 1.37
N CYS A 120 10.22 -9.25 2.19
CA CYS A 120 11.46 -8.57 1.82
C CYS A 120 12.65 -9.52 1.64
N GLU A 121 12.38 -10.82 1.53
CA GLU A 121 13.38 -11.84 1.20
C GLU A 121 12.94 -12.58 -0.06
N ARG A 122 13.86 -12.71 -1.03
CA ARG A 122 13.55 -13.28 -2.35
C ARG A 122 13.06 -14.73 -2.21
N GLY A 123 11.93 -15.03 -2.85
CA GLY A 123 11.27 -16.34 -2.80
C GLY A 123 10.58 -16.70 -1.48
N ALA A 124 10.70 -15.89 -0.41
CA ALA A 124 10.15 -16.23 0.90
C ALA A 124 8.61 -16.28 0.91
N THR A 125 7.95 -15.37 0.18
CA THR A 125 6.48 -15.36 0.06
C THR A 125 5.97 -16.68 -0.53
N GLU A 126 6.56 -17.15 -1.64
CA GLU A 126 6.13 -18.39 -2.29
C GLU A 126 6.47 -19.62 -1.45
N ALA A 127 7.65 -19.66 -0.83
CA ALA A 127 8.06 -20.74 0.07
C ALA A 127 7.08 -20.87 1.25
N PHE A 128 6.68 -19.75 1.85
CA PHE A 128 5.71 -19.74 2.92
C PHE A 128 4.32 -20.19 2.44
N LEU A 129 3.82 -19.66 1.33
CA LEU A 129 2.51 -20.03 0.80
C LEU A 129 2.42 -21.52 0.42
N THR A 130 3.45 -22.07 -0.22
CA THR A 130 3.41 -23.43 -0.77
C THR A 130 3.88 -24.50 0.22
N ALA A 131 4.91 -24.20 1.03
CA ALA A 131 5.52 -25.17 1.94
C ALA A 131 5.32 -24.83 3.42
N GLY A 132 4.86 -23.62 3.77
CA GLY A 132 4.74 -23.18 5.16
C GLY A 132 6.10 -23.01 5.85
N THR A 133 7.12 -22.63 5.09
CA THR A 133 8.50 -22.49 5.58
C THR A 133 8.94 -21.04 5.71
N VAL A 134 9.77 -20.78 6.72
CA VAL A 134 10.50 -19.51 6.93
C VAL A 134 11.96 -19.88 7.16
N ASP A 135 12.90 -19.24 6.46
CA ASP A 135 14.33 -19.59 6.50
C ASP A 135 14.63 -21.07 6.21
N GLY A 136 13.78 -21.71 5.39
CA GLY A 136 13.90 -23.13 5.04
C GLY A 136 13.39 -24.10 6.11
N GLU A 137 12.91 -23.61 7.25
CA GLU A 137 12.34 -24.40 8.33
C GLU A 137 10.81 -24.31 8.32
N ALA A 138 10.13 -25.44 8.56
CA ALA A 138 8.68 -25.44 8.69
C ALA A 138 8.26 -24.63 9.93
N VAL A 139 7.27 -23.76 9.77
CA VAL A 139 6.69 -23.05 10.92
C VAL A 139 6.01 -24.07 11.82
N ALA A 140 6.47 -24.18 13.06
CA ALA A 140 5.98 -25.18 14.00
C ALA A 140 4.62 -24.78 14.58
N GLY A 141 3.67 -25.71 14.52
CA GLY A 141 2.32 -25.54 15.08
C GLY A 141 1.48 -24.51 14.33
N ASP A 142 0.29 -24.23 14.88
CA ASP A 142 -0.62 -23.24 14.30
C ASP A 142 -0.07 -21.83 14.49
N ILE A 143 -0.17 -21.00 13.44
CA ILE A 143 0.21 -19.60 13.51
C ILE A 143 -0.88 -18.84 14.26
N LYS A 144 -0.53 -18.31 15.44
CA LYS A 144 -1.42 -17.40 16.16
C LYS A 144 -1.68 -16.15 15.31
N LEU A 145 -2.94 -15.85 15.05
CA LEU A 145 -3.38 -14.64 14.38
C LEU A 145 -3.57 -13.48 15.37
N ARG A 146 -3.58 -12.26 14.85
CA ARG A 146 -3.97 -11.07 15.61
C ARG A 146 -5.44 -11.17 16.05
N ASP A 147 -5.79 -10.50 17.14
CA ASP A 147 -7.11 -10.66 17.79
C ASP A 147 -8.29 -10.34 16.84
N TYR A 148 -8.12 -9.39 15.92
CA TYR A 148 -9.14 -9.07 14.92
C TYR A 148 -9.24 -10.08 13.77
N ALA A 149 -8.22 -10.91 13.58
CA ALA A 149 -8.04 -11.71 12.37
C ALA A 149 -8.48 -13.18 12.51
N GLY A 150 -9.22 -13.52 13.57
CA GLY A 150 -9.74 -14.88 13.78
C GLY A 150 -10.52 -15.41 12.56
N HIS A 151 -10.41 -16.72 12.32
CA HIS A 151 -11.07 -17.41 11.19
C HIS A 151 -12.61 -17.49 11.34
N ASP A 152 -13.15 -17.10 12.49
CA ASP A 152 -14.57 -16.95 12.76
C ASP A 152 -15.04 -15.48 12.68
N GLY A 153 -14.14 -14.57 12.32
CA GLY A 153 -14.40 -13.13 12.24
C GLY A 153 -14.80 -12.64 10.85
N VAL A 154 -15.49 -11.50 10.84
CA VAL A 154 -15.98 -10.85 9.60
C VAL A 154 -14.88 -10.51 8.59
N TYR A 155 -13.65 -10.25 9.06
CA TYR A 155 -12.54 -9.91 8.17
C TYR A 155 -12.03 -11.15 7.41
N TRP A 156 -11.98 -12.31 8.06
CA TRP A 156 -11.66 -13.56 7.39
C TRP A 156 -12.75 -13.95 6.38
N GLU A 157 -14.02 -13.84 6.78
CA GLU A 157 -15.15 -14.11 5.89
C GLU A 157 -15.12 -13.21 4.64
N ASP A 158 -14.90 -11.90 4.82
CA ASP A 158 -14.79 -10.95 3.72
C ASP A 158 -13.57 -11.24 2.83
N PHE A 159 -12.43 -11.56 3.43
CA PHE A 159 -11.21 -11.90 2.72
C PHE A 159 -11.40 -13.13 1.82
N VAL A 160 -11.86 -14.25 2.37
CA VAL A 160 -12.10 -15.47 1.60
C VAL A 160 -13.14 -15.24 0.51
N ARG A 161 -14.24 -14.54 0.84
CA ARG A 161 -15.29 -14.22 -0.12
C ARG A 161 -14.71 -13.45 -1.31
N ARG A 162 -13.97 -12.36 -1.10
CA ARG A 162 -13.39 -11.55 -2.19
C ARG A 162 -12.32 -12.30 -2.96
N LEU A 163 -11.45 -13.03 -2.25
CA LEU A 163 -10.36 -13.79 -2.85
C LEU A 163 -10.88 -14.86 -3.83
N THR A 164 -12.03 -15.47 -3.50
CA THR A 164 -12.59 -16.60 -4.25
C THR A 164 -13.79 -16.26 -5.14
N ASP A 165 -14.20 -14.99 -5.19
CA ASP A 165 -15.31 -14.52 -6.02
C ASP A 165 -14.97 -14.62 -7.51
N LYS A 166 -15.46 -15.69 -8.16
CA LYS A 166 -15.20 -15.94 -9.58
C LYS A 166 -15.91 -14.97 -10.53
N GLU A 167 -17.01 -14.35 -10.10
CA GLU A 167 -17.69 -13.34 -10.92
C GLU A 167 -16.90 -12.03 -10.93
N ALA A 168 -16.29 -11.67 -9.79
CA ALA A 168 -15.38 -10.54 -9.67
C ALA A 168 -13.95 -10.82 -10.18
N GLY A 169 -13.63 -12.06 -10.58
CA GLY A 169 -12.30 -12.44 -11.09
C GLY A 169 -11.29 -12.88 -10.02
N GLY A 170 -11.73 -13.13 -8.79
CA GLY A 170 -10.91 -13.57 -7.66
C GLY A 170 -9.87 -12.50 -7.28
N ILE A 171 -8.64 -12.93 -7.00
CA ILE A 171 -7.55 -11.99 -6.68
C ILE A 171 -6.90 -11.34 -7.91
N ALA A 172 -7.18 -11.83 -9.13
CA ALA A 172 -6.50 -11.36 -10.33
C ALA A 172 -6.61 -9.83 -10.57
N PRO A 173 -7.77 -9.17 -10.36
CA PRO A 173 -7.86 -7.71 -10.47
C PRO A 173 -7.00 -6.96 -9.47
N ALA A 174 -6.82 -7.48 -8.25
CA ALA A 174 -5.94 -6.86 -7.26
C ALA A 174 -4.47 -6.92 -7.70
N LEU A 175 -4.05 -8.02 -8.34
CA LEU A 175 -2.71 -8.17 -8.90
C LEU A 175 -2.43 -7.23 -10.08
N CYS A 176 -3.48 -6.71 -10.76
CA CYS A 176 -3.31 -5.75 -11.85
C CYS A 176 -2.67 -4.43 -11.39
N TRP A 177 -2.76 -4.05 -10.11
CA TRP A 177 -2.05 -2.89 -9.57
C TRP A 177 -0.52 -3.05 -9.67
N TYR A 178 -0.03 -4.18 -9.20
CA TYR A 178 1.39 -4.56 -9.26
C TYR A 178 1.85 -4.70 -10.71
N ARG A 179 1.06 -5.40 -11.54
CA ARG A 179 1.36 -5.57 -12.97
C ARG A 179 1.40 -4.25 -13.73
N ALA A 180 0.45 -3.35 -13.50
CA ALA A 180 0.42 -2.05 -14.15
C ALA A 180 1.70 -1.24 -13.86
N MET A 181 2.22 -1.31 -12.64
CA MET A 181 3.49 -0.66 -12.31
C MET A 181 4.69 -1.39 -12.90
N SER A 182 4.79 -2.72 -12.77
CA SER A 182 5.92 -3.49 -13.31
C SER A 182 6.00 -3.46 -14.84
N GLU A 183 4.84 -3.40 -15.51
CA GLU A 183 4.72 -3.32 -16.96
C GLU A 183 4.74 -1.86 -17.46
N ASN A 184 4.94 -0.88 -16.57
CA ASN A 184 5.04 0.54 -16.90
C ASN A 184 3.82 1.12 -17.63
N ALA A 185 2.62 0.64 -17.29
CA ALA A 185 1.38 1.01 -17.97
C ALA A 185 1.08 2.52 -17.93
N THR A 186 1.55 3.23 -16.89
CA THR A 186 1.35 4.68 -16.74
C THR A 186 2.57 5.52 -17.12
N PHE A 187 3.72 4.90 -17.41
CA PHE A 187 4.98 5.63 -17.58
C PHE A 187 4.92 6.65 -18.73
N GLU A 188 4.42 6.24 -19.89
CA GLU A 188 4.38 7.09 -21.09
C GLU A 188 3.52 8.35 -20.91
N VAL A 189 2.45 8.25 -20.13
CA VAL A 189 1.58 9.40 -19.86
C VAL A 189 2.13 10.23 -18.71
N GLU A 190 2.60 9.61 -17.62
CA GLU A 190 3.14 10.31 -16.45
C GLU A 190 4.45 11.06 -16.73
N ARG A 191 5.31 10.55 -17.63
CA ARG A 191 6.54 11.25 -18.02
C ARG A 191 6.30 12.57 -18.75
N THR A 192 5.06 12.81 -19.19
CA THR A 192 4.65 14.06 -19.87
C THR A 192 4.02 15.10 -18.94
N LEU A 193 3.79 14.75 -17.66
CA LEU A 193 3.28 15.70 -16.68
C LEU A 193 4.23 16.90 -16.53
N GLU A 194 3.67 18.10 -16.44
CA GLU A 194 4.46 19.27 -16.09
C GLU A 194 5.06 19.08 -14.69
N LYS A 195 6.30 19.54 -14.48
CA LYS A 195 6.97 19.41 -13.17
C LYS A 195 6.15 20.00 -12.02
N GLU A 196 5.45 21.09 -12.30
CA GLU A 196 4.57 21.78 -11.36
C GLU A 196 3.34 20.94 -10.97
N ALA A 197 2.91 20.02 -11.83
CA ALA A 197 1.80 19.10 -11.53
C ALA A 197 2.21 18.03 -10.50
N LEU A 198 3.52 17.76 -10.35
CA LEU A 198 4.03 16.79 -9.38
C LEU A 198 4.01 17.30 -7.92
N VAL A 199 3.75 18.59 -7.73
CA VAL A 199 3.72 19.24 -6.41
C VAL A 199 2.32 19.09 -5.82
N LEU A 200 2.20 18.42 -4.67
CA LEU A 200 0.95 18.31 -3.91
C LEU A 200 0.71 19.61 -3.13
N LYS A 201 -0.02 20.56 -3.74
CA LYS A 201 -0.20 21.92 -3.18
C LYS A 201 -1.30 22.01 -2.12
N VAL A 202 -2.06 20.94 -1.94
CA VAL A 202 -3.13 20.87 -0.94
C VAL A 202 -2.60 20.37 0.40
N PRO A 203 -3.29 20.68 1.52
CA PRO A 203 -2.94 20.11 2.81
C PRO A 203 -2.83 18.59 2.70
N THR A 204 -1.65 18.06 3.03
CA THR A 204 -1.33 16.64 2.91
C THR A 204 -0.89 16.10 4.26
N LEU A 205 -1.62 15.11 4.77
CA LEU A 205 -1.25 14.34 5.93
C LEU A 205 -0.54 13.06 5.48
N PHE A 206 0.63 12.77 6.03
CA PHE A 206 1.27 11.45 5.95
C PHE A 206 1.25 10.81 7.34
N VAL A 207 0.59 9.66 7.46
CA VAL A 207 0.58 8.86 8.70
C VAL A 207 1.48 7.65 8.51
N ALA A 208 2.63 7.69 9.17
CA ALA A 208 3.65 6.67 9.11
C ALA A 208 3.44 5.58 10.17
N CYS A 209 3.74 4.33 9.79
CA CYS A 209 3.78 3.17 10.68
C CYS A 209 5.23 2.64 10.72
N PRO A 210 6.01 2.99 11.75
CA PRO A 210 7.45 2.70 11.80
C PRO A 210 7.80 1.20 11.76
N ASP A 211 6.87 0.31 12.13
CA ASP A 211 7.09 -1.14 12.12
C ASP A 211 6.63 -1.78 10.79
N ASP A 212 6.36 -1.00 9.75
CA ASP A 212 6.10 -1.48 8.39
C ASP A 212 7.41 -1.75 7.66
N ALA A 213 7.66 -3.01 7.30
CA ALA A 213 8.90 -3.42 6.63
C ALA A 213 8.95 -3.01 5.15
N VAL A 214 7.79 -2.73 4.54
CA VAL A 214 7.65 -2.45 3.10
C VAL A 214 7.45 -0.97 2.87
N CYS A 215 6.44 -0.36 3.47
CA CYS A 215 6.14 1.07 3.33
C CYS A 215 6.97 1.89 4.32
N ARG A 216 8.28 1.96 4.06
CA ARG A 216 9.26 2.63 4.91
C ARG A 216 8.96 4.12 5.04
N ALA A 217 8.75 4.56 6.28
CA ALA A 217 8.42 5.96 6.62
C ALA A 217 9.47 6.94 6.09
N GLU A 218 10.73 6.52 6.05
CA GLU A 218 11.87 7.31 5.58
C GLU A 218 11.74 7.74 4.11
N LEU A 219 10.94 7.03 3.31
CA LEU A 219 10.74 7.35 1.89
C LEU A 219 10.00 8.68 1.64
N ILE A 220 9.37 9.27 2.67
CA ILE A 220 8.77 10.61 2.56
C ILE A 220 9.81 11.73 2.45
N GLU A 221 11.06 11.49 2.88
CA GLU A 221 12.06 12.55 2.97
C GLU A 221 12.55 13.02 1.59
N ALA A 222 12.65 12.13 0.60
CA ALA A 222 13.03 12.50 -0.76
C ALA A 222 12.06 13.51 -1.42
N PRO A 223 10.75 13.22 -1.57
CA PRO A 223 9.81 14.17 -2.18
C PRO A 223 9.67 15.47 -1.36
N LYS A 224 9.88 15.41 -0.03
CA LYS A 224 9.92 16.58 0.83
C LYS A 224 11.13 17.47 0.54
N GLN A 225 12.33 16.90 0.37
CA GLN A 225 13.55 17.63 0.01
C GLN A 225 13.48 18.22 -1.40
N GLU A 226 12.76 17.57 -2.31
CA GLU A 226 12.48 18.05 -3.66
C GLU A 226 11.43 19.19 -3.69
N GLY A 227 10.81 19.52 -2.55
CA GLY A 227 9.82 20.59 -2.46
C GLY A 227 8.44 20.20 -3.03
N LEU A 228 8.17 18.92 -3.21
CA LEU A 228 6.91 18.42 -3.79
C LEU A 228 5.75 18.42 -2.78
N LEU A 229 6.03 18.68 -1.50
CA LEU A 229 5.09 18.58 -0.39
C LEU A 229 5.09 19.88 0.46
N PRO A 230 4.72 21.04 -0.10
CA PRO A 230 4.83 22.34 0.57
C PRO A 230 3.91 22.50 1.79
N ASP A 231 2.84 21.72 1.91
CA ASP A 231 1.91 21.73 3.04
C ASP A 231 1.73 20.31 3.63
N LEU A 232 2.85 19.73 4.06
CA LEU A 232 2.91 18.39 4.65
C LEU A 232 2.80 18.42 6.17
N THR A 233 1.95 17.57 6.72
CA THR A 233 1.96 17.16 8.13
C THR A 233 2.35 15.69 8.22
N VAL A 234 3.37 15.35 9.02
CA VAL A 234 3.80 13.97 9.24
C VAL A 234 3.46 13.57 10.67
N VAL A 235 2.80 12.42 10.83
CA VAL A 235 2.50 11.82 12.14
C VAL A 235 2.93 10.37 12.12
N GLU A 236 3.65 9.92 13.16
CA GLU A 236 4.01 8.52 13.34
C GLU A 236 3.07 7.88 14.37
N VAL A 237 2.58 6.69 14.06
CA VAL A 237 1.82 5.85 15.00
C VAL A 237 2.74 4.76 15.52
N GLY A 238 3.20 4.90 16.76
CA GLY A 238 4.15 3.96 17.37
C GLY A 238 3.56 2.57 17.61
N GLY A 239 4.36 1.53 17.39
CA GLY A 239 3.90 0.13 17.51
C GLY A 239 2.95 -0.28 16.37
N CYS A 240 2.99 0.40 15.23
CA CYS A 240 2.14 0.16 14.08
C CYS A 240 2.96 -0.46 12.94
N GLY A 241 2.54 -1.65 12.50
CA GLY A 241 2.97 -2.24 11.22
C GLY A 241 1.97 -1.95 10.09
N HIS A 242 2.11 -2.63 8.96
CA HIS A 242 1.34 -2.32 7.74
C HIS A 242 -0.18 -2.24 7.92
N TRP A 243 -0.78 -3.28 8.52
CA TRP A 243 -2.22 -3.36 8.78
C TRP A 243 -2.63 -2.75 10.12
N GLY A 244 -1.65 -2.42 10.98
CA GLY A 244 -1.90 -1.92 12.32
C GLY A 244 -2.68 -0.61 12.32
N ILE A 245 -2.45 0.24 11.31
CA ILE A 245 -3.09 1.54 11.14
C ILE A 245 -4.61 1.44 10.99
N ILE A 246 -5.10 0.34 10.40
CA ILE A 246 -6.53 0.11 10.14
C ILE A 246 -7.20 -0.66 11.27
N TYR A 247 -6.55 -1.73 11.78
CA TYR A 247 -7.24 -2.69 12.64
C TYR A 247 -6.85 -2.60 14.12
N GLU A 248 -5.60 -2.32 14.45
CA GLU A 248 -5.10 -2.38 15.83
C GLU A 248 -5.05 -0.99 16.48
N LYS A 249 -4.78 0.02 15.65
CA LYS A 249 -4.63 1.43 16.04
C LYS A 249 -5.77 2.29 15.51
N ALA A 250 -6.91 1.69 15.18
CA ALA A 250 -8.04 2.36 14.52
C ALA A 250 -8.47 3.67 15.18
N GLU A 251 -8.60 3.70 16.52
CA GLU A 251 -8.97 4.91 17.27
C GLU A 251 -7.87 5.99 17.24
N GLU A 252 -6.60 5.58 17.33
CA GLU A 252 -5.45 6.49 17.24
C GLU A 252 -5.37 7.10 15.83
N THR A 253 -5.49 6.26 14.79
CA THR A 253 -5.55 6.67 13.38
C THR A 253 -6.73 7.61 13.11
N ALA A 254 -7.92 7.28 13.58
CA ALA A 254 -9.11 8.11 13.43
C ALA A 254 -8.96 9.45 14.16
N GLY A 255 -8.31 9.45 15.33
CA GLY A 255 -7.97 10.67 16.07
C GLY A 255 -7.01 11.58 15.30
N VAL A 256 -5.95 11.01 14.70
CA VAL A 256 -4.99 11.74 13.86
C VAL A 256 -5.67 12.35 12.64
N ILE A 257 -6.41 11.55 11.87
CA ILE A 257 -7.15 12.01 10.70
C ILE A 257 -8.16 13.07 11.11
N GLY A 258 -8.98 12.81 12.14
CA GLY A 258 -10.00 13.74 12.62
C GLY A 258 -9.42 15.06 13.13
N GLY A 259 -8.25 15.02 13.77
CA GLY A 259 -7.51 16.21 14.19
C GLY A 259 -7.08 17.06 12.99
N PHE A 260 -6.43 16.44 12.01
CA PHE A 260 -6.04 17.09 10.76
C PHE A 260 -7.24 17.70 10.02
N LEU A 261 -8.34 16.95 9.90
CA LEU A 261 -9.56 17.42 9.25
C LEU A 261 -10.14 18.65 9.94
N LYS A 262 -10.21 18.65 11.27
CA LYS A 262 -10.71 19.79 12.04
C LYS A 262 -9.80 21.02 11.92
N GLU A 263 -8.49 20.82 11.96
CA GLU A 263 -7.52 21.91 11.88
C GLU A 263 -7.54 22.58 10.49
N ARG A 264 -7.57 21.78 9.42
CA ARG A 264 -7.40 22.28 8.05
C ARG A 264 -8.71 22.62 7.34
N PHE A 265 -9.81 21.95 7.69
CA PHE A 265 -11.09 22.06 6.97
C PHE A 265 -12.29 22.33 7.89
N GLY A 266 -12.09 22.38 9.21
CA GLY A 266 -13.15 22.73 10.15
C GLY A 266 -13.65 24.16 9.93
N SER A 267 -14.98 24.34 9.94
CA SER A 267 -15.56 25.68 10.00
C SER A 267 -15.15 26.35 11.32
N LYS A 268 -14.65 27.58 11.25
CA LYS A 268 -14.47 28.43 12.45
C LYS A 268 -15.82 28.80 13.07
#